data_AF-A0A2D9C504-F1
#
_entry.id   AF-A0A2D9C504-F1
#
_cell.length_a   1.000
_cell.length_b   1.000
_cell.length_c   1.000
_cell.angle_alpha   90.00
_cell.angle_beta   90.00
_cell.angle_gamma   90.00
#
_symmetry.space_group_name_H-M   'P 1'
#
loop_
_entity.id
_entity.type
_entity.pdbx_description
1 polymer ?
#
loop_
_entity_poly.entity_id
_entity_poly.type
_entity_poly.pdbx_seq_one_letter_code
_entity_poly.pdbx_strand_id
1 'polypeptide(L)'
;MKRTNEFKVDWNEHRIPDNINPEHYTQGIECIDYITSKNMSFLEGNVVKYVTRYKMKNGLEDLKKAQWYLNRLIEITMREKNNESSKQ
;
A
#
# COMPACT_ATOMS: atom_id res chain seq x y z
N MET A 1 -9.42 3.13 -31.84
CA MET A 1 -9.27 4.35 -31.03
C MET A 1 -8.92 3.94 -29.60
N LYS A 2 -7.69 4.20 -29.13
CA LYS A 2 -7.24 3.79 -27.79
C LYS A 2 -7.99 4.64 -26.76
N ARG A 3 -8.86 4.04 -25.95
CA ARG A 3 -9.36 4.67 -24.72
C ARG A 3 -8.23 4.63 -23.71
N THR A 4 -7.39 5.67 -23.68
CA THR A 4 -6.50 5.89 -22.55
C THR A 4 -7.37 6.42 -21.42
N ASN A 5 -7.79 5.54 -20.52
CA ASN A 5 -8.26 5.92 -19.19
C ASN A 5 -7.05 6.46 -18.42
N GLU A 6 -6.56 7.64 -18.80
CA GLU A 6 -5.68 8.41 -17.92
C GLU A 6 -6.56 8.95 -16.80
N PHE A 7 -6.53 8.25 -15.67
CA PHE A 7 -6.95 8.81 -14.40
C PHE A 7 -6.06 10.04 -14.15
N LYS A 8 -6.60 11.23 -14.39
CA LYS A 8 -5.98 12.47 -13.92
C LYS A 8 -6.13 12.48 -12.40
N VAL A 9 -5.05 12.13 -11.71
CA VAL A 9 -4.96 12.24 -10.26
C VAL A 9 -4.68 13.71 -9.98
N ASP A 10 -5.67 14.40 -9.42
CA ASP A 10 -5.48 15.76 -8.91
C ASP A 10 -4.67 15.65 -7.62
N TRP A 11 -3.40 16.03 -7.68
CA TRP A 11 -2.48 15.94 -6.54
C TRP A 11 -2.88 16.99 -5.50
N ASN A 12 -2.85 16.62 -4.22
CA ASN A 12 -3.35 17.37 -3.06
C ASN A 12 -2.63 18.72 -2.78
N GLU A 13 -2.26 19.50 -3.79
CA GLU A 13 -1.54 20.79 -3.67
C GLU A 13 -2.31 21.85 -2.85
N HIS A 14 -3.62 21.67 -2.63
CA HIS A 14 -4.49 22.65 -1.94
C HIS A 14 -5.26 22.08 -0.73
N ARG A 15 -4.81 20.96 -0.14
CA ARG A 15 -5.56 20.31 0.95
C ARG A 15 -5.37 21.02 2.30
N ILE A 16 -6.48 21.29 3.01
CA ILE A 16 -6.50 21.83 4.38
C ILE A 16 -6.16 20.69 5.37
N PRO A 17 -5.21 20.89 6.30
CA PRO A 17 -4.89 19.88 7.32
C PRO A 17 -6.11 19.57 8.19
N ASP A 18 -6.36 18.28 8.46
CA ASP A 18 -7.35 17.83 9.42
C ASP A 18 -6.77 16.72 10.32
N ASN A 19 -7.48 16.40 11.41
CA ASN A 19 -7.04 15.35 12.34
C ASN A 19 -6.97 13.94 11.72
N ILE A 20 -7.59 13.74 10.55
CA ILE A 20 -7.63 12.47 9.83
C ILE A 20 -6.40 12.37 8.89
N ASN A 21 -5.92 13.50 8.38
CA ASN A 21 -4.87 13.64 7.36
C ASN A 21 -3.78 14.63 7.82
N PRO A 22 -2.92 14.27 8.79
CA PRO A 22 -1.89 15.17 9.27
C PRO A 22 -0.79 15.40 8.21
N GLU A 23 -0.22 16.61 8.17
CA GLU A 23 0.76 17.10 7.17
C GLU A 23 2.00 16.21 6.97
N HIS A 24 2.35 15.33 7.90
CA HIS A 24 3.50 14.44 7.70
C HIS A 24 3.22 13.26 6.76
N TYR A 25 2.01 13.17 6.19
CA TYR A 25 1.70 12.24 5.09
C TYR A 25 1.87 12.86 3.68
N THR A 26 2.01 14.20 3.57
CA THR A 26 1.96 14.93 2.28
C THR A 26 3.29 15.01 1.52
N GLN A 27 4.26 14.13 1.80
CA GLN A 27 5.48 14.04 0.99
C GLN A 27 5.21 13.27 -0.33
N GLY A 28 4.50 13.92 -1.24
CA GLY A 28 4.14 13.37 -2.55
C GLY A 28 2.76 12.71 -2.58
N ILE A 29 2.69 11.45 -3.03
CA ILE A 29 1.43 10.72 -3.17
C ILE A 29 0.98 10.23 -1.78
N GLU A 30 -0.24 10.57 -1.38
CA GLU A 30 -0.84 10.02 -0.16
C GLU A 30 -0.84 8.48 -0.21
N CYS A 31 -0.43 7.85 0.89
CA CYS A 31 -0.25 6.40 0.92
C CYS A 31 -1.54 5.65 0.53
N ILE A 32 -2.70 6.12 0.98
CA ILE A 32 -4.01 5.52 0.65
C ILE A 32 -4.33 5.66 -0.84
N ASP A 33 -3.99 6.80 -1.45
CA ASP A 33 -4.23 7.06 -2.88
C ASP A 33 -3.35 6.14 -3.74
N TYR A 34 -2.08 5.95 -3.36
CA TYR A 34 -1.19 5.01 -4.04
C TYR A 34 -1.72 3.56 -3.96
N ILE A 35 -2.09 3.10 -2.77
CA ILE A 35 -2.62 1.74 -2.53
C ILE A 35 -3.89 1.52 -3.36
N THR A 36 -4.80 2.50 -3.37
CA THR A 36 -6.05 2.44 -4.13
C THR A 36 -5.79 2.43 -5.64
N SER A 37 -4.88 3.28 -6.13
CA SER A 37 -4.54 3.36 -7.56
C SER A 37 -3.99 2.06 -8.15
N LYS A 38 -3.42 1.20 -7.29
CA LYS A 38 -2.85 -0.10 -7.66
C LYS A 38 -3.78 -1.28 -7.33
N ASN A 39 -5.00 -1.02 -6.85
CA ASN A 39 -5.95 -2.05 -6.38
C ASN A 39 -5.31 -3.05 -5.40
N MET A 40 -4.44 -2.56 -4.51
CA MET A 40 -3.75 -3.41 -3.55
C MET A 40 -4.72 -3.97 -2.51
N SER A 41 -4.54 -5.25 -2.18
CA SER A 41 -5.21 -5.92 -1.08
C SER A 41 -4.82 -5.34 0.28
N PHE A 42 -5.53 -5.74 1.32
CA PHE A 42 -5.23 -5.32 2.71
C PHE A 42 -3.78 -5.65 3.12
N LEU A 43 -3.26 -6.81 2.72
CA LEU A 43 -1.89 -7.20 3.09
C LEU A 43 -0.86 -6.33 2.35
N GLU A 44 -1.01 -6.17 1.03
CA GLU A 44 -0.12 -5.35 0.19
C GLU A 44 -0.12 -3.89 0.64
N GLY A 45 -1.29 -3.32 0.90
CA GLY A 45 -1.42 -1.95 1.38
C GLY A 45 -0.75 -1.74 2.74
N ASN A 46 -0.82 -2.71 3.65
CA ASN A 46 -0.12 -2.62 4.93
C ASN A 46 1.41 -2.68 4.75
N VAL A 47 1.93 -3.52 3.84
CA VAL A 47 3.37 -3.54 3.53
C VAL A 47 3.83 -2.16 3.08
N VAL A 48 3.15 -1.56 2.10
CA VAL A 48 3.49 -0.21 1.59
C VAL A 48 3.39 0.85 2.68
N LYS A 49 2.30 0.84 3.46
CA LYS A 49 2.09 1.79 4.57
C LYS A 49 3.23 1.77 5.58
N TYR A 50 3.67 0.60 6.02
CA TYR A 50 4.70 0.53 7.06
C TYR A 50 6.11 0.80 6.51
N VAL A 51 6.41 0.40 5.27
CA VAL A 51 7.70 0.70 4.60
C VAL A 51 7.85 2.19 4.26
N THR A 52 6.76 2.90 4.01
CA THR A 52 6.81 4.36 3.79
C THR A 52 6.87 5.15 5.10
N ARG A 53 6.24 4.65 6.16
CA ARG A 53 6.11 5.36 7.44
C ARG A 53 7.33 5.25 8.37
N TYR A 54 8.17 4.21 8.24
CA TYR A 54 9.16 3.88 9.27
C TYR A 54 10.15 5.01 9.60
N LYS A 55 10.58 5.79 8.61
CA LYS A 55 11.53 6.91 8.82
C LYS A 55 10.93 8.07 9.60
N MET A 56 9.60 8.17 9.66
CA MET A 56 8.88 9.33 10.22
C MET A 56 8.12 9.01 11.51
N LYS A 57 7.90 7.74 11.84
CA LYS A 57 7.06 7.34 12.99
C LYS A 57 7.73 6.35 13.93
N ASN A 58 7.59 5.04 13.70
CA ASN A 58 7.99 4.03 14.70
C ASN A 58 9.28 3.27 14.35
N GLY A 59 10.03 3.71 13.33
CA GLY A 59 11.31 3.10 12.97
C GLY A 59 11.23 1.59 12.77
N LEU A 60 12.06 0.85 13.50
CA LEU A 60 12.17 -0.61 13.41
C LEU A 60 10.84 -1.34 13.65
N GLU A 61 9.95 -0.80 14.49
CA GLU A 61 8.66 -1.44 14.75
C GLU A 61 7.77 -1.49 13.50
N ASP A 62 7.76 -0.42 12.70
CA ASP A 62 7.02 -0.40 11.43
C ASP A 62 7.65 -1.39 10.44
N LEU A 63 8.97 -1.51 10.38
CA LEU A 63 9.62 -2.53 9.54
C LEU A 63 9.25 -3.97 9.95
N LYS A 64 9.15 -4.24 11.25
CA LYS A 64 8.68 -5.55 11.75
C LYS A 64 7.22 -5.80 11.38
N LYS A 65 6.36 -4.78 11.44
CA LYS A 65 4.96 -4.89 10.96
C LYS A 65 4.93 -5.18 9.47
N ALA A 66 5.69 -4.44 8.65
CA ALA A 66 5.79 -4.69 7.21
C ALA A 66 6.21 -6.15 6.92
N GLN A 67 7.24 -6.65 7.60
CA GLN A 67 7.69 -8.04 7.48
C GLN A 67 6.57 -9.03 7.83
N TRP A 68 5.81 -8.80 8.90
CA TRP A 68 4.70 -9.67 9.29
C TRP A 68 3.64 -9.78 8.19
N TYR A 69 3.23 -8.65 7.60
CA TYR A 69 2.25 -8.64 6.51
C TYR A 69 2.80 -9.31 5.24
N LEU A 70 4.07 -9.07 4.91
CA LEU A 70 4.73 -9.68 3.76
C LEU A 70 4.82 -11.21 3.90
N ASN A 71 5.22 -11.71 5.07
CA ASN A 71 5.30 -13.14 5.34
C ASN A 71 3.94 -13.83 5.14
N ARG A 72 2.86 -13.19 5.62
CA ARG A 72 1.51 -13.72 5.48
C ARG A 72 1.02 -13.72 4.04
N LEU A 73 1.37 -12.69 3.27
CA LEU A 73 1.10 -12.64 1.83
C LEU A 73 1.81 -13.79 1.10
N ILE A 74 3.09 -14.02 1.39
CA ILE A 74 3.88 -15.13 0.83
C ILE A 74 3.23 -16.49 1.15
N GLU A 75 2.82 -16.72 2.40
CA GLU A 75 2.18 -17.95 2.84
C GLU A 75 0.89 -18.24 2.06
N ILE A 76 0.04 -17.23 1.87
CA ILE A 76 -1.21 -17.35 1.11
C ILE A 76 -0.92 -17.67 -0.35
N THR A 77 -0.03 -16.91 -0.99
CA THR A 77 0.35 -17.12 -2.40
C THR A 77 0.97 -18.50 -2.63
N MET A 78 1.77 -19.01 -1.69
CA MET A 78 2.32 -20.38 -1.77
C MET A 78 1.21 -21.44 -1.70
N ARG A 79 0.22 -21.27 -0.82
CA ARG A 79 -0.92 -22.19 -0.71
C ARG A 79 -1.76 -22.21 -1.98
N GLU A 80 -2.02 -21.05 -2.58
CA GLU A 80 -2.74 -20.93 -3.84
C GLU A 80 -2.04 -21.69 -4.97
N LYS A 81 -0.73 -21.50 -5.14
CA LYS A 81 0.07 -22.22 -6.13
C LYS A 81 0.08 -23.73 -5.95
N ASN A 82 0.18 -24.21 -4.70
CA ASN A 82 0.15 -25.64 -4.40
C ASN A 82 -1.23 -26.25 -4.71
N ASN A 83 -2.30 -25.50 -4.44
CA ASN A 83 -3.67 -25.91 -4.73
C ASN A 83 -3.95 -25.92 -6.24
N GLU A 84 -3.36 -25.03 -7.02
CA GLU A 84 -3.42 -25.03 -8.48
C GLU A 84 -2.65 -26.22 -9.07
N SER A 85 -1.46 -26.51 -8.55
CA SER A 85 -0.62 -27.64 -8.99
C SER A 85 -1.27 -29.00 -8.71
N SER A 86 -2.08 -29.10 -7.66
CA SER A 86 -2.81 -30.33 -7.30
C SER A 86 -4.08 -30.57 -8.14
N LYS A 87 -4.51 -29.57 -8.92
CA LYS A 87 -5.72 -29.64 -9.77
C LYS A 87 -5.42 -30.00 -11.23
N GLN A 88 -4.14 -30.14 -11.58
CA GLN A 88 -3.65 -30.44 -12.92
C GLN A 88 -3.14 -31.88 -12.98
#